data_AF-A0A1C4FLE3-F1
#
_entry.id   AF-A0A1C4FLE3-F1
#
_cell.length_a   1.000
_cell.length_b   1.000
_cell.length_c   1.000
_cell.angle_alpha   90.00
_cell.angle_beta   90.00
_cell.angle_gamma   90.00
#
_symmetry.space_group_name_H-M   'P 1'
#
loop_
_entity.id
_entity.type
_entity.pdbx_description
1 polymer ?
#
loop_
_entity_poly.entity_id
_entity_poly.type
_entity_poly.pdbx_seq_one_letter_code
_entity_poly.pdbx_strand_id
1 'polypeptide(L)'
;MYQKVSSITTLLCALLCVMGSQVHAQNKKELKKQAKEAQELQDAIKRRLTTDAAYAESKRPAFNRSSWVGHSLKDLIASWGAPSRVVTDGGNGQIALYENTSTNSGGSYKPGYTVYNGFGQVVGGEASVDTRWQSQYDERVSFFADEKGIITEVKFENNYRSH
;
A
#
# COMPACT_ATOMS: atom_id res chain seq x y z
N MET A 1 -18.39 37.59 74.52
CA MET A 1 -17.35 36.57 74.19
C MET A 1 -17.73 35.63 73.02
N TYR A 2 -18.72 35.96 72.16
CA TYR A 2 -19.24 35.06 71.13
C TYR A 2 -18.97 35.49 69.67
N GLN A 3 -18.14 36.52 69.45
CA GLN A 3 -17.95 37.10 68.11
C GLN A 3 -16.66 36.64 67.40
N LYS A 4 -15.73 35.98 68.11
CA LYS A 4 -14.44 35.53 67.54
C LYS A 4 -14.45 34.09 66.98
N VAL A 5 -15.40 33.24 67.41
CA VAL A 5 -15.47 31.84 66.97
C VAL A 5 -16.11 31.70 65.58
N SER A 6 -17.08 32.57 65.26
CA SER A 6 -17.78 32.55 63.97
C SER A 6 -16.87 32.86 62.76
N SER A 7 -15.84 33.69 62.93
CA SER A 7 -14.95 34.06 61.83
C SER A 7 -13.95 32.97 61.46
N ILE A 8 -13.54 32.14 62.43
CA ILE A 8 -12.54 31.06 62.19
C ILE A 8 -13.18 29.89 61.44
N THR A 9 -14.41 29.51 61.78
CA THR A 9 -15.12 28.41 61.11
C THR A 9 -15.47 28.74 59.65
N THR A 10 -15.80 30.00 59.37
CA THR A 10 -16.12 30.47 58.02
C THR A 10 -14.87 30.50 57.12
N LEU A 11 -13.72 30.91 57.68
CA LEU A 11 -12.42 30.86 56.99
C LEU A 11 -11.97 29.42 56.69
N LEU A 12 -12.20 28.48 57.61
CA LEU A 12 -11.83 27.06 57.42
C LEU A 12 -12.68 26.39 56.32
N CYS A 13 -14.00 26.66 56.28
CA CYS A 13 -14.89 26.17 55.23
C CYS A 13 -14.56 26.75 53.85
N ALA A 14 -14.22 28.05 53.79
CA ALA A 14 -13.79 28.68 52.54
C ALA A 14 -12.48 28.06 52.01
N LEU A 15 -11.51 27.79 52.90
CA LEU A 15 -10.24 27.16 52.53
C LEU A 15 -10.45 25.71 52.00
N LEU A 16 -11.30 24.93 52.66
CA LEU A 16 -11.64 23.56 52.23
C LEU A 16 -12.37 23.53 50.87
N CYS A 17 -13.27 24.49 50.60
CA CYS A 17 -13.93 24.60 49.29
C CYS A 17 -12.96 25.00 48.16
N VAL A 18 -12.00 25.88 48.44
CA VAL A 18 -10.96 26.27 47.46
C VAL A 18 -10.02 25.09 47.18
N MET A 19 -9.62 24.32 48.19
CA MET A 19 -8.78 23.13 47.99
C MET A 19 -9.54 22.02 47.24
N GLY A 20 -10.81 21.75 47.55
CA GLY A 20 -11.61 20.73 46.86
C GLY A 20 -11.84 21.01 45.37
N SER A 21 -12.00 22.28 44.98
CA SER A 21 -12.15 22.68 43.57
C SER A 21 -10.84 22.56 42.78
N GLN A 22 -9.68 22.78 43.41
CA GLN A 22 -8.37 22.56 42.78
C GLN A 22 -8.09 21.08 42.51
N VAL A 23 -8.41 20.17 43.45
CA VAL A 23 -8.24 18.72 43.25
C VAL A 23 -9.13 18.18 42.13
N HIS A 24 -10.39 18.61 42.04
CA HIS A 24 -11.28 18.21 40.95
C HIS A 24 -10.80 18.72 39.58
N ALA A 25 -10.27 19.94 39.51
CA ALA A 25 -9.69 20.49 38.29
C ALA A 25 -8.42 19.76 37.86
N GLN A 26 -7.56 19.37 38.81
CA GLN A 26 -6.36 18.56 38.55
C GLN A 26 -6.72 17.15 38.04
N ASN A 27 -7.65 16.45 38.69
CA ASN A 27 -8.13 15.14 38.24
C ASN A 27 -8.74 15.19 36.83
N LYS A 28 -9.50 16.24 36.50
CA LYS A 28 -10.06 16.43 35.15
C LYS A 28 -8.98 16.69 34.09
N LYS A 29 -7.88 17.35 34.45
CA LYS A 29 -6.74 17.57 33.55
C LYS A 29 -5.98 16.27 33.29
N GLU A 30 -5.70 15.50 34.33
CA GLU A 30 -5.01 14.21 34.20
C GLU A 30 -5.84 13.19 33.39
N LEU A 31 -7.15 13.10 33.62
CA LEU A 31 -8.04 12.24 32.83
C LEU A 31 -8.04 12.59 31.35
N LYS A 32 -8.07 13.89 31.01
CA LYS A 32 -7.98 14.36 29.62
C LYS A 32 -6.64 14.03 28.98
N LYS A 33 -5.55 14.16 29.75
CA LYS A 33 -4.20 13.80 29.29
C LYS A 33 -4.10 12.30 29.01
N GLN A 34 -4.54 11.45 29.94
CA GLN A 34 -4.57 10.01 29.77
C GLN A 34 -5.44 9.56 28.59
N ALA A 35 -6.62 10.17 28.41
CA ALA A 35 -7.47 9.88 27.26
C ALA A 35 -6.80 10.25 25.93
N LYS A 36 -6.09 11.39 25.88
CA LYS A 36 -5.31 11.80 24.72
C LYS A 36 -4.16 10.83 24.43
N GLU A 37 -3.39 10.44 25.44
CA GLU A 37 -2.29 9.47 25.30
C GLU A 37 -2.79 8.09 24.85
N ALA A 38 -3.91 7.61 25.41
CA ALA A 38 -4.54 6.36 24.98
C ALA A 38 -5.01 6.43 23.52
N GLN A 39 -5.57 7.57 23.10
CA GLN A 39 -5.98 7.77 21.72
C GLN A 39 -4.78 7.84 20.76
N GLU A 40 -3.72 8.55 21.14
CA GLU A 40 -2.48 8.59 20.37
C GLU A 40 -1.85 7.19 20.23
N LEU A 41 -1.88 6.38 21.29
CA LEU A 41 -1.43 4.99 21.26
C LEU A 41 -2.28 4.14 20.32
N GLN A 42 -3.62 4.26 20.40
CA GLN A 42 -4.52 3.54 19.49
C GLN A 42 -4.28 3.91 18.03
N ASP A 43 -4.12 5.21 17.74
CA ASP A 43 -3.81 5.71 16.41
C ASP A 43 -2.46 5.18 15.92
N ALA A 44 -1.44 5.15 16.78
CA ALA A 44 -0.13 4.59 16.45
C ALA A 44 -0.20 3.09 16.15
N ILE A 45 -0.94 2.31 16.95
CA ILE A 45 -1.16 0.88 16.71
C ILE A 45 -1.89 0.67 15.38
N LYS A 46 -2.96 1.43 15.11
CA LYS A 46 -3.72 1.31 13.87
C LYS A 46 -2.86 1.63 12.65
N ARG A 47 -2.03 2.68 12.72
CA ARG A 47 -1.08 3.00 11.65
C ARG A 47 -0.12 1.85 11.41
N ARG A 48 0.47 1.29 12.47
CA ARG A 48 1.40 0.17 12.34
C ARG A 48 0.74 -1.08 11.74
N LEU A 49 -0.43 -1.47 12.24
CA LEU A 49 -1.19 -2.60 11.68
C LEU A 49 -1.52 -2.39 10.20
N THR A 50 -1.88 -1.17 9.80
CA THR A 50 -2.17 -0.85 8.40
C THR A 50 -0.92 -0.96 7.53
N THR A 51 0.21 -0.43 8.00
CA THR A 51 1.50 -0.52 7.30
C THR A 51 1.97 -1.97 7.18
N ASP A 52 1.90 -2.74 8.26
CA ASP A 52 2.32 -4.14 8.29
C ASP A 52 1.42 -5.00 7.39
N ALA A 53 0.11 -4.72 7.36
CA ALA A 53 -0.84 -5.38 6.46
C ALA A 53 -0.50 -5.08 4.98
N ALA A 54 -0.31 -3.82 4.62
CA ALA A 54 0.05 -3.43 3.25
C ALA A 54 1.40 -4.05 2.82
N TYR A 55 2.37 -4.09 3.74
CA TYR A 55 3.65 -4.76 3.48
C TYR A 55 3.45 -6.26 3.26
N ALA A 56 2.70 -6.95 4.12
CA ALA A 56 2.42 -8.38 3.97
C ALA A 56 1.69 -8.68 2.66
N GLU A 57 0.69 -7.88 2.28
CA GLU A 57 0.00 -7.98 1.00
C GLU A 57 0.95 -7.80 -0.19
N SER A 58 1.87 -6.84 -0.13
CA SER A 58 2.86 -6.63 -1.20
C SER A 58 3.83 -7.81 -1.37
N LYS A 59 4.09 -8.59 -0.32
CA LYS A 59 5.02 -9.74 -0.35
C LYS A 59 4.33 -11.07 -0.63
N ARG A 60 3.02 -11.17 -0.38
CA ARG A 60 2.24 -12.40 -0.51
C ARG A 60 2.30 -13.03 -1.92
N PRO A 61 2.27 -12.28 -3.04
CA PRO A 61 2.41 -12.88 -4.37
C PRO A 61 3.74 -13.61 -4.58
N ALA A 62 4.85 -12.99 -4.16
CA ALA A 62 6.18 -13.61 -4.26
C ALA A 62 6.25 -14.86 -3.37
N PHE A 63 5.76 -14.77 -2.13
CA PHE A 63 5.72 -15.90 -1.20
C PHE A 63 4.89 -17.07 -1.75
N ASN A 64 3.68 -16.82 -2.24
CA ASN A 64 2.79 -17.85 -2.79
C ASN A 64 3.38 -18.58 -4.01
N ARG A 65 4.27 -17.92 -4.76
CA ARG A 65 5.01 -18.53 -5.88
C ARG A 65 6.16 -19.37 -5.37
N SER A 66 6.98 -18.81 -4.48
CA SER A 66 8.15 -19.51 -3.93
C SER A 66 7.78 -20.69 -3.02
N SER A 67 6.56 -20.70 -2.45
CA SER A 67 6.10 -21.79 -1.58
C SER A 67 5.95 -23.13 -2.31
N TRP A 68 6.02 -23.16 -3.64
CA TRP A 68 5.97 -24.39 -4.42
C TRP A 68 7.30 -25.15 -4.46
N VAL A 69 8.41 -24.59 -3.96
CA VAL A 69 9.66 -25.34 -3.83
C VAL A 69 9.43 -26.57 -2.93
N GLY A 70 9.85 -27.74 -3.40
CA GLY A 70 9.64 -29.04 -2.75
C GLY A 70 8.34 -29.74 -3.13
N HIS A 71 7.41 -29.07 -3.81
CA HIS A 71 6.20 -29.71 -4.35
C HIS A 71 6.44 -30.34 -5.72
N SER A 72 5.53 -31.22 -6.14
CA SER A 72 5.59 -31.78 -7.49
C SER A 72 5.12 -30.77 -8.54
N LEU A 73 5.79 -30.77 -9.69
CA LEU A 73 5.40 -29.97 -10.85
C LEU A 73 4.00 -30.35 -11.35
N LYS A 74 3.62 -31.61 -11.19
CA LYS A 74 2.28 -32.10 -11.53
C LYS A 74 1.20 -31.42 -10.68
N ASP A 75 1.42 -31.29 -9.38
CA ASP A 75 0.45 -30.65 -8.48
C ASP A 75 0.35 -29.15 -8.74
N LEU A 76 1.48 -28.51 -9.08
CA LEU A 76 1.48 -27.12 -9.55
C LEU A 76 0.59 -26.99 -10.80
N ILE A 77 0.79 -27.81 -11.82
CA ILE A 77 0.02 -27.77 -13.07
C ILE A 77 -1.48 -28.05 -12.81
N ALA A 78 -1.81 -28.95 -11.88
CA ALA A 78 -3.19 -29.20 -11.49
C ALA A 78 -3.84 -27.97 -10.80
N SER A 79 -3.05 -27.20 -10.04
CA SER A 79 -3.51 -26.02 -9.30
C SER A 79 -3.56 -24.75 -10.14
N TRP A 80 -2.53 -24.50 -10.95
CA TRP A 80 -2.31 -23.28 -11.74
C TRP A 80 -2.79 -23.40 -13.19
N GLY A 81 -3.06 -24.62 -13.66
CA GLY A 81 -3.35 -24.90 -15.06
C GLY A 81 -2.09 -25.22 -15.87
N ALA A 82 -2.28 -25.42 -17.18
CA ALA A 82 -1.17 -25.71 -18.07
C ALA A 82 -0.21 -24.50 -18.18
N PRO A 83 1.12 -24.72 -18.15
CA PRO A 83 2.09 -23.66 -18.36
C PRO A 83 2.04 -23.15 -19.81
N SER A 84 2.49 -21.92 -20.02
CA SER A 84 2.63 -21.35 -21.36
C SER A 84 3.59 -22.17 -22.23
N ARG A 85 4.65 -22.71 -21.61
CA ARG A 85 5.60 -23.63 -22.24
C ARG A 85 6.36 -24.46 -21.20
N VAL A 86 6.83 -25.63 -21.63
CA VAL A 86 7.75 -26.48 -20.86
C VAL A 86 8.99 -26.71 -21.71
N VAL A 87 10.17 -26.53 -21.11
CA VAL A 87 11.47 -26.77 -21.75
C VAL A 87 12.32 -27.67 -20.86
N THR A 88 13.35 -28.32 -21.43
CA THR A 88 14.34 -29.04 -20.61
C THR A 88 15.30 -28.04 -19.99
N ASP A 89 15.86 -28.37 -18.83
CA ASP A 89 16.89 -27.54 -18.16
C ASP A 89 18.30 -27.73 -18.75
N GLY A 90 18.42 -28.49 -19.84
CA GLY A 90 19.69 -28.93 -20.41
C GLY A 90 20.20 -30.28 -19.86
N GLY A 91 19.53 -30.84 -18.85
CA GLY A 91 19.73 -32.18 -18.32
C GLY A 91 18.44 -33.02 -18.35
N ASN A 92 18.18 -33.75 -17.27
CA ASN A 92 16.95 -34.54 -17.08
C ASN A 92 15.81 -33.74 -16.41
N GLY A 93 16.04 -32.48 -16.06
CA GLY A 93 15.05 -31.63 -15.41
C GLY A 93 14.13 -30.94 -16.41
N GLN A 94 13.12 -30.27 -15.86
CA GLN A 94 12.12 -29.54 -16.63
C GLN A 94 11.95 -28.14 -16.08
N ILE A 95 11.67 -27.19 -16.97
CA ILE A 95 11.34 -25.82 -16.62
C ILE A 95 9.95 -25.53 -17.16
N ALA A 96 8.99 -25.29 -16.27
CA ALA A 96 7.64 -24.84 -16.63
C ALA A 96 7.57 -23.31 -16.52
N LEU A 97 7.21 -22.66 -17.63
CA LEU A 97 7.11 -21.21 -17.72
C LEU A 97 5.64 -20.79 -17.79
N TYR A 98 5.26 -19.87 -16.91
CA TYR A 98 4.00 -19.14 -16.95
C TYR A 98 4.29 -17.71 -17.32
N GLU A 99 3.69 -17.24 -18.41
CA GLU A 99 3.89 -15.90 -18.95
C GLU A 99 2.56 -15.17 -19.02
N ASN A 100 2.54 -13.93 -18.53
CA ASN A 100 1.38 -13.04 -18.58
C ASN A 100 1.83 -11.68 -19.09
N THR A 101 1.23 -11.23 -20.19
CA THR A 101 1.48 -9.91 -20.77
C THR A 101 0.20 -9.10 -20.72
N SER A 102 0.28 -7.90 -20.15
CA SER A 102 -0.81 -6.94 -20.16
C SER A 102 -0.38 -5.64 -20.83
N THR A 103 -1.23 -5.12 -21.68
CA THR A 103 -0.99 -3.85 -22.39
C THR A 103 -2.04 -2.84 -21.96
N ASN A 104 -1.59 -1.67 -21.48
CA ASN A 104 -2.45 -0.56 -21.11
C ASN A 104 -2.18 0.60 -22.05
N SER A 105 -3.21 1.38 -22.36
CA SER A 105 -3.07 2.61 -23.13
C SER A 105 -4.09 3.63 -22.70
N GLY A 106 -3.80 4.90 -22.96
CA GLY A 106 -4.70 5.98 -22.61
C GLY A 106 -4.27 7.30 -23.23
N GLY A 107 -4.90 8.38 -22.78
CA GLY A 107 -4.65 9.73 -23.27
C GLY A 107 -5.48 10.10 -24.48
N SER A 108 -5.17 11.27 -25.06
CA SER A 108 -5.90 11.83 -26.20
C SER A 108 -4.96 12.61 -27.13
N TYR A 109 -5.35 12.67 -28.40
CA TYR A 109 -4.72 13.52 -29.39
C TYR A 109 -5.65 14.67 -29.74
N LYS A 110 -5.15 15.90 -29.62
CA LYS A 110 -5.81 17.11 -30.09
C LYS A 110 -5.01 17.67 -31.27
N PRO A 111 -5.56 17.66 -32.50
CA PRO A 111 -4.87 18.26 -33.64
C PRO A 111 -4.77 19.78 -33.45
N GLY A 112 -3.64 20.34 -33.89
CA GLY A 112 -3.46 21.78 -33.98
C GLY A 112 -4.06 22.33 -35.28
N TYR A 113 -4.10 23.65 -35.41
CA TYR A 113 -4.53 24.32 -36.63
C TYR A 113 -3.78 25.63 -36.83
N THR A 114 -3.70 26.09 -38.08
CA THR A 114 -3.20 27.40 -38.46
C THR A 114 -4.25 28.10 -39.30
N VAL A 115 -4.57 29.35 -38.96
CA VAL A 115 -5.55 30.18 -39.65
C VAL A 115 -4.81 31.21 -40.49
N TYR A 116 -5.17 31.29 -41.77
CA TYR A 116 -4.64 32.28 -42.72
C TYR A 116 -5.74 33.28 -43.09
N ASN A 117 -5.38 34.54 -43.30
CA ASN A 117 -6.30 35.53 -43.89
C ASN A 117 -6.36 35.40 -45.44
N GLY A 118 -7.23 36.19 -46.07
CA GLY A 118 -7.38 36.23 -47.54
C GLY A 118 -6.15 36.72 -48.31
N PHE A 119 -5.12 37.22 -47.61
CA PHE A 119 -3.84 37.63 -48.18
C PHE A 119 -2.71 36.62 -47.89
N GLY A 120 -3.04 35.45 -47.33
CA GLY A 120 -2.09 34.38 -47.04
C GLY A 120 -1.23 34.59 -45.78
N GLN A 121 -1.55 35.58 -44.94
CA GLN A 121 -0.85 35.82 -43.67
C GLN A 121 -1.46 34.99 -42.55
N VAL A 122 -0.62 34.45 -41.67
CA VAL A 122 -1.08 33.72 -40.46
C VAL A 122 -1.71 34.70 -39.49
N VAL A 123 -2.96 34.46 -39.10
CA VAL A 123 -3.73 35.29 -38.16
C VAL A 123 -4.07 34.58 -36.85
N GLY A 124 -3.76 33.30 -36.74
CA GLY A 124 -3.94 32.54 -35.51
C GLY A 124 -3.54 31.08 -35.70
N GLY A 125 -3.44 30.36 -34.59
CA GLY A 125 -3.23 28.93 -34.60
C GLY A 125 -3.08 28.34 -33.20
N GLU A 126 -3.27 27.03 -33.12
CA GLU A 126 -3.02 26.23 -31.93
C GLU A 126 -2.09 25.08 -32.28
N ALA A 127 -1.12 24.80 -31.41
CA ALA A 127 -0.25 23.65 -31.55
C ALA A 127 -1.04 22.35 -31.25
N SER A 128 -0.66 21.26 -31.91
CA SER A 128 -1.20 19.94 -31.56
C SER A 128 -0.74 19.53 -30.17
N VAL A 129 -1.62 18.87 -29.41
CA VAL A 129 -1.31 18.29 -28.11
C VAL A 129 -1.53 16.79 -28.16
N ASP A 130 -0.47 16.01 -27.92
CA ASP A 130 -0.55 14.56 -27.81
C ASP A 130 -0.24 14.14 -26.37
N THR A 131 -1.20 13.46 -25.74
CA THR A 131 -1.08 12.90 -24.39
C THR A 131 -1.22 11.38 -24.39
N ARG A 132 -1.24 10.77 -25.58
CA ARG A 132 -1.37 9.32 -25.70
C ARG A 132 -0.15 8.64 -25.11
N TRP A 133 -0.40 7.56 -24.40
CA TRP A 133 0.64 6.72 -23.83
C TRP A 133 0.23 5.27 -23.98
N GLN A 134 1.24 4.40 -24.04
CA GLN A 134 1.05 2.97 -23.99
C GLN A 134 2.03 2.39 -22.99
N SER A 135 1.62 1.35 -22.29
CA SER A 135 2.52 0.56 -21.47
C SER A 135 2.25 -0.93 -21.63
N GLN A 136 3.29 -1.71 -21.39
CA GLN A 136 3.24 -3.15 -21.40
C GLN A 136 3.90 -3.65 -20.12
N TYR A 137 3.24 -4.61 -19.47
CA TYR A 137 3.75 -5.32 -18.32
C TYR A 137 3.82 -6.81 -18.66
N ASP A 138 5.03 -7.33 -18.66
CA ASP A 138 5.32 -8.74 -18.87
C ASP A 138 5.76 -9.36 -17.55
N GLU A 139 5.05 -10.40 -17.12
CA GLU A 139 5.38 -11.20 -15.97
C GLU A 139 5.71 -12.63 -16.43
N ARG A 140 6.86 -13.13 -16.00
CA ARG A 140 7.30 -14.50 -16.24
C ARG A 140 7.60 -15.17 -14.90
N VAL A 141 7.03 -16.35 -14.68
CA VAL A 141 7.37 -17.23 -13.56
C VAL A 141 7.85 -18.56 -14.11
N SER A 142 9.08 -18.92 -13.76
CA SER A 142 9.74 -20.16 -14.18
C SER A 142 9.91 -21.08 -12.99
N PHE A 143 9.33 -22.29 -13.07
CA PHE A 143 9.49 -23.35 -12.08
C PHE A 143 10.46 -24.39 -12.62
N PHE A 144 11.59 -24.55 -11.94
CA PHE A 144 12.60 -25.54 -12.26
C PHE A 144 12.30 -26.79 -11.43
N ALA A 145 12.19 -27.93 -12.10
CA ALA A 145 11.93 -29.22 -11.48
C ALA A 145 13.03 -30.22 -11.84
N ASP A 146 13.40 -31.06 -10.88
CA ASP A 146 14.35 -32.15 -11.09
C ASP A 146 13.76 -33.29 -11.95
N GLU A 147 14.55 -34.33 -12.18
CA GLU A 147 14.14 -35.52 -12.96
C GLU A 147 12.96 -36.28 -12.34
N LYS A 148 12.66 -36.07 -11.05
CA LYS A 148 11.51 -36.65 -10.35
C LYS A 148 10.28 -35.75 -10.44
N GLY A 149 10.41 -34.60 -11.09
CA GLY A 149 9.38 -33.58 -11.19
C GLY A 149 9.17 -32.81 -9.88
N ILE A 150 10.16 -32.75 -8.99
CA ILE A 150 10.09 -31.94 -7.76
C ILE A 150 10.67 -30.56 -8.05
N ILE A 151 9.91 -29.52 -7.70
CA ILE A 151 10.31 -28.12 -7.91
C ILE A 151 11.48 -27.78 -6.98
N THR A 152 12.61 -27.40 -7.55
CA THR A 152 13.84 -27.05 -6.83
C THR A 152 14.08 -25.54 -6.77
N GLU A 153 13.59 -24.80 -7.76
CA GLU A 153 13.78 -23.35 -7.85
C GLU A 153 12.58 -22.69 -8.52
N VAL A 154 12.27 -21.45 -8.09
CA VAL A 154 11.27 -20.59 -8.72
C VAL A 154 11.92 -19.24 -9.04
N LYS A 155 11.92 -18.85 -10.33
CA LYS A 155 12.36 -17.52 -10.78
C LYS A 155 11.17 -16.70 -11.23
N PHE A 156 11.19 -15.43 -10.90
CA PHE A 156 10.18 -14.47 -11.33
C PHE A 156 10.85 -13.26 -11.95
N GLU A 157 10.41 -12.90 -13.16
CA GLU A 157 10.91 -11.77 -13.93
C GLU A 157 9.71 -10.90 -14.28
N ASN A 158 9.80 -9.61 -13.93
CA ASN A 158 8.79 -8.62 -14.30
C ASN A 158 9.47 -7.56 -15.15
N ASN A 159 8.92 -7.27 -16.31
CA ASN A 159 9.39 -6.23 -17.19
C ASN A 159 8.26 -5.22 -17.45
N TYR A 160 8.57 -3.95 -17.26
CA TYR A 160 7.66 -2.85 -17.58
C TYR A 160 8.26 -2.03 -18.71
N ARG A 161 7.48 -1.84 -19.77
CA ARG A 161 7.83 -1.00 -20.91
C ARG A 161 6.79 0.09 -21.06
N SER A 162 7.25 1.33 -21.20
CA SER A 162 6.40 2.47 -21.53
C SER A 162 6.79 2.94 -22.94
N HIS A 163 5.78 3.18 -23.77
CA HIS A 163 5.90 3.64 -25.15
C HIS A 163 5.14 4.96 -25.32
#